data_AF-A0AAD3YA00-F1
#
_entry.id   AF-A0AAD3YA00-F1
#
_cell.length_a   1.000
_cell.length_b   1.000
_cell.length_c   1.000
_cell.angle_alpha   90.00
_cell.angle_beta   90.00
_cell.angle_gamma   90.00
#
_symmetry.space_group_name_H-M   'P 1'
#
loop_
_entity.id
_entity.type
_entity.pdbx_description
1 polymer ?
#
loop_
_entity_poly.entity_id
_entity_poly.type
_entity_poly.pdbx_seq_one_letter_code
_entity_poly.pdbx_strand_id
1 'polypeptide(L)'
;MAALHRIAPLVASPLASSSRIHLGPLVRASSTLPMRAAHAAPTVRTVSDMPSVTTPPTSAAPKSTGPAPAATDKPAAKPRRQFKPTKAALTMTPNAISRLRALMSSPTEPKMLRIGVKTRGCAGMAYHLDYVDPPGGKFDEVVEQDGVKVLVDSKALFSIIGSVMDWRDTRLSAGFVFENPNIEDTCGCGESFNIRF
;
A
#
# COMPACT_ATOMS: atom_id res chain seq x y z
N MET A 1 62.87 12.19 23.87
CA MET A 1 62.93 10.73 24.08
C MET A 1 61.68 10.17 23.39
N ALA A 2 61.76 9.63 22.16
CA ALA A 2 62.31 8.30 21.80
C ALA A 2 61.47 7.15 22.40
N ALA A 3 60.96 6.16 21.67
CA ALA A 3 61.06 5.79 20.24
C ALA A 3 59.67 5.29 19.74
N LEU A 4 59.23 5.55 18.50
CA LEU A 4 59.60 4.90 17.23
C LEU A 4 59.38 3.36 17.16
N HIS A 5 58.50 2.99 16.23
CA HIS A 5 58.46 1.75 15.43
C HIS A 5 58.13 0.40 16.10
N ARG A 6 57.07 -0.25 15.57
CA ARG A 6 57.25 -1.18 14.44
C ARG A 6 55.96 -1.41 13.63
N ILE A 7 56.14 -1.54 12.32
CA ILE A 7 55.16 -1.85 11.28
C ILE A 7 55.39 -3.31 10.84
N ALA A 8 54.36 -3.91 10.22
CA ALA A 8 54.39 -5.04 9.29
C ALA A 8 53.97 -6.44 9.84
N PRO A 9 53.53 -7.37 8.97
CA PRO A 9 53.18 -7.22 7.55
C PRO A 9 51.77 -7.71 7.17
N LEU A 10 51.33 -7.26 5.98
CA LEU A 10 50.37 -7.98 5.15
C LEU A 10 50.89 -9.40 4.85
N VAL A 11 50.06 -10.44 5.00
CA VAL A 11 50.28 -11.73 4.33
C VAL A 11 48.98 -12.17 3.65
N ALA A 12 48.92 -11.91 2.35
CA ALA A 12 47.95 -12.54 1.46
C ALA A 12 48.38 -13.98 1.18
N SER A 13 47.43 -14.90 1.06
CA SER A 13 47.63 -16.24 0.51
C SER A 13 46.31 -16.83 0.01
N PRO A 14 46.34 -17.75 -0.97
CA PRO A 14 45.47 -17.59 -2.14
C PRO A 14 44.66 -18.86 -2.49
N LEU A 15 44.28 -18.95 -3.77
CA LEU A 15 43.63 -20.06 -4.48
C LEU A 15 42.10 -20.14 -4.39
N ALA A 16 41.51 -19.63 -5.47
CA ALA A 16 40.24 -20.08 -6.00
C ALA A 16 40.14 -21.61 -6.11
N SER A 17 38.99 -22.16 -5.72
CA SER A 17 38.57 -23.51 -6.12
C SER A 17 37.50 -23.39 -7.21
N SER A 18 37.92 -23.53 -8.46
CA SER A 18 37.04 -23.49 -9.63
C SER A 18 36.41 -24.87 -9.88
N SER A 19 35.28 -25.17 -9.26
CA SER A 19 34.45 -26.33 -9.66
C SER A 19 33.74 -26.06 -10.98
N ARG A 20 34.48 -26.19 -12.09
CA ARG A 20 33.89 -26.41 -13.42
C ARG A 20 33.17 -27.75 -13.42
N ILE A 21 31.84 -27.73 -13.37
CA ILE A 21 31.02 -28.91 -13.68
C ILE A 21 30.59 -28.82 -15.15
N HIS A 22 30.63 -29.96 -15.84
CA HIS A 22 30.49 -30.09 -17.28
C HIS A 22 29.22 -29.46 -17.87
N LEU A 23 29.39 -28.77 -19.00
CA LEU A 23 28.37 -28.68 -20.03
C LEU A 23 28.25 -30.06 -20.72
N GLY A 24 27.11 -30.73 -20.56
CA GLY A 24 26.70 -31.87 -21.39
C GLY A 24 25.68 -31.44 -22.44
N PRO A 25 25.73 -31.93 -23.69
CA PRO A 25 24.84 -31.46 -24.74
C PRO A 25 23.49 -32.19 -24.78
N LEU A 26 22.44 -31.39 -25.01
CA LEU A 26 21.35 -31.64 -25.96
C LEU A 26 20.68 -33.04 -25.97
N VAL A 27 19.48 -33.15 -25.38
CA VAL A 27 18.45 -34.07 -25.88
C VAL A 27 17.12 -33.34 -26.04
N ARG A 28 16.65 -33.24 -27.29
CA ARG A 28 15.44 -32.52 -27.70
C ARG A 28 14.26 -33.50 -27.77
N ALA A 29 13.44 -33.56 -26.74
CA ALA A 29 12.21 -34.36 -26.74
C ALA A 29 11.06 -33.57 -27.40
N SER A 30 10.90 -33.75 -28.71
CA SER A 30 9.69 -33.32 -29.42
C SER A 30 8.50 -34.19 -28.98
N SER A 31 7.38 -33.59 -28.57
CA SER A 31 6.09 -34.28 -28.56
C SER A 31 5.03 -33.41 -29.23
N THR A 32 4.75 -33.75 -30.47
CA THR A 32 3.68 -33.19 -31.29
C THR A 32 2.41 -34.00 -31.07
N LEU A 33 1.30 -33.37 -30.70
CA LEU A 33 -0.04 -33.91 -30.98
C LEU A 33 -0.91 -32.85 -31.68
N PRO A 34 -1.86 -33.28 -32.55
CA PRO A 34 -2.37 -32.42 -33.60
C PRO A 34 -3.75 -31.80 -33.33
N MET A 35 -3.98 -30.69 -34.04
CA MET A 35 -5.24 -30.18 -34.60
C MET A 35 -6.57 -30.57 -33.96
N ARG A 36 -7.36 -29.55 -33.61
CA ARG A 36 -8.80 -29.55 -33.89
C ARG A 36 -9.23 -28.21 -34.48
N ALA A 37 -9.97 -28.27 -35.59
CA ALA A 37 -10.32 -27.12 -36.41
C ALA A 37 -11.40 -26.23 -35.76
N ALA A 38 -11.31 -24.92 -36.03
CA ALA A 38 -12.41 -23.97 -35.87
C ALA A 38 -12.79 -23.47 -37.27
N HIS A 39 -14.03 -23.72 -37.69
CA HIS A 39 -14.54 -23.32 -39.01
C HIS A 39 -15.26 -21.96 -38.95
N ALA A 40 -15.17 -21.27 -40.09
CA ALA A 40 -16.14 -20.31 -40.64
C ALA A 40 -16.46 -19.02 -39.85
N ALA A 41 -16.12 -17.89 -40.47
CA ALA A 41 -16.81 -16.61 -40.27
C ALA A 41 -18.26 -16.69 -40.78
N PRO A 42 -19.12 -15.72 -40.39
CA PRO A 42 -19.56 -14.81 -41.44
C PRO A 42 -19.70 -13.33 -41.03
N THR A 43 -19.31 -12.47 -41.97
CA THR A 43 -20.05 -11.30 -42.47
C THR A 43 -20.60 -10.25 -41.49
N VAL A 44 -19.84 -9.14 -41.41
CA VAL A 44 -20.29 -7.73 -41.48
C VAL A 44 -21.81 -7.47 -41.38
N ARG A 45 -22.22 -6.66 -40.41
CA ARG A 45 -23.27 -5.65 -40.63
C ARG A 45 -22.79 -4.27 -40.17
N THR A 46 -23.08 -3.29 -41.01
CA THR A 46 -22.59 -1.92 -41.00
C THR A 46 -23.56 -0.97 -40.31
N VAL A 47 -22.98 0.15 -39.81
CA VAL A 47 -23.55 1.49 -39.56
C VAL A 47 -24.84 1.64 -38.75
N SER A 48 -24.74 2.52 -37.74
CA SER A 48 -25.54 3.76 -37.56
C SER A 48 -25.68 4.08 -36.08
N ASP A 49 -24.97 5.10 -35.58
CA ASP A 49 -25.56 6.43 -35.39
C ASP A 49 -24.56 7.42 -34.77
N MET A 50 -24.46 8.60 -35.38
CA MET A 50 -23.96 9.84 -34.80
C MET A 50 -24.91 10.92 -35.35
N PRO A 51 -25.35 11.87 -34.52
CA PRO A 51 -24.62 13.14 -34.55
C PRO A 51 -24.49 13.88 -33.22
N SER A 52 -23.45 14.71 -33.14
CA SER A 52 -23.28 15.75 -32.13
C SER A 52 -24.39 16.79 -32.16
N VAL A 53 -24.77 17.31 -30.99
CA VAL A 53 -25.57 18.56 -30.88
C VAL A 53 -24.74 19.65 -30.20
N THR A 54 -24.18 20.50 -31.05
CA THR A 54 -24.07 21.98 -30.97
C THR A 54 -24.37 22.70 -29.64
N THR A 55 -23.35 23.43 -29.16
CA THR A 55 -23.41 24.63 -28.28
C THR A 55 -23.37 25.94 -29.11
N PRO A 56 -23.44 27.19 -28.57
CA PRO A 56 -23.86 27.73 -27.26
C PRO A 56 -25.06 28.73 -27.52
N PRO A 57 -25.17 30.05 -27.12
CA PRO A 57 -24.61 30.85 -26.00
C PRO A 57 -25.58 31.86 -25.29
N THR A 58 -25.04 32.56 -24.28
CA THR A 58 -25.36 33.97 -23.86
C THR A 58 -26.58 34.31 -22.98
N SER A 59 -26.29 35.16 -21.97
CA SER A 59 -27.14 36.00 -21.08
C SER A 59 -27.45 35.43 -19.69
N ALA A 60 -27.44 36.23 -18.60
CA ALA A 60 -26.82 37.54 -18.34
C ALA A 60 -26.77 37.75 -16.82
N ALA A 61 -25.77 38.47 -16.30
CA ALA A 61 -25.77 38.89 -14.89
C ALA A 61 -26.69 40.11 -14.67
N PRO A 62 -27.23 40.28 -13.45
CA PRO A 62 -27.06 41.59 -12.83
C PRO A 62 -26.53 41.53 -11.40
N LYS A 63 -25.76 42.55 -11.05
CA LYS A 63 -25.32 42.85 -9.67
C LYS A 63 -26.47 43.49 -8.91
N SER A 64 -26.65 43.15 -7.64
CA SER A 64 -27.33 44.02 -6.66
C SER A 64 -26.32 44.45 -5.60
N THR A 65 -26.31 45.75 -5.26
CA THR A 65 -25.26 46.37 -4.44
C THR A 65 -25.87 47.17 -3.29
N GLY A 66 -25.41 46.85 -2.06
CA GLY A 66 -25.43 47.71 -0.89
C GLY A 66 -26.76 47.86 -0.12
N PRO A 67 -26.75 48.63 0.99
CA PRO A 67 -25.61 49.03 1.81
C PRO A 67 -25.70 48.51 3.27
N ALA A 68 -24.60 48.54 4.00
CA ALA A 68 -24.56 48.17 5.42
C ALA A 68 -24.92 49.37 6.34
N PRO A 69 -25.61 49.15 7.46
CA PRO A 69 -25.48 49.96 8.67
C PRO A 69 -24.48 49.34 9.66
N ALA A 70 -23.83 50.17 10.47
CA ALA A 70 -22.71 49.81 11.33
C ALA A 70 -23.09 49.60 12.80
N ALA A 71 -22.26 48.81 13.53
CA ALA A 71 -22.21 48.61 14.99
C ALA A 71 -23.52 48.08 15.65
N THR A 72 -23.52 47.26 16.69
CA THR A 72 -22.53 46.82 17.69
C THR A 72 -22.92 45.34 17.98
N ASP A 73 -22.06 44.36 18.24
CA ASP A 73 -21.13 44.20 19.35
C ASP A 73 -20.14 43.08 19.02
N LYS A 74 -18.93 43.12 19.60
CA LYS A 74 -17.96 42.02 19.50
C LYS A 74 -18.41 40.90 20.44
N PRO A 75 -18.94 39.75 19.96
CA PRO A 75 -19.37 38.69 20.87
C PRO A 75 -18.13 38.14 21.58
N ALA A 76 -18.17 38.07 22.91
CA ALA A 76 -17.08 37.52 23.70
C ALA A 76 -16.71 36.14 23.13
N ALA A 77 -15.47 36.00 22.68
CA ALA A 77 -15.03 34.82 21.95
C ALA A 77 -15.13 33.59 22.86
N LYS A 78 -16.13 32.73 22.59
CA LYS A 78 -16.31 31.45 23.28
C LYS A 78 -14.96 30.72 23.28
N PRO A 79 -14.51 30.15 24.41
CA PRO A 79 -13.21 29.49 24.50
C PRO A 79 -13.13 28.43 23.40
N ARG A 80 -12.13 28.55 22.53
CA ARG A 80 -11.90 27.59 21.44
C ARG A 80 -11.73 26.22 22.07
N ARG A 81 -12.66 25.31 21.81
CA ARG A 81 -12.59 23.92 22.30
C ARG A 81 -11.26 23.35 21.85
N GLN A 82 -10.38 23.04 22.80
CA GLN A 82 -9.11 22.41 22.50
C GLN A 82 -9.41 21.01 21.98
N PHE A 83 -9.10 20.77 20.71
CA PHE A 83 -9.23 19.44 20.11
C PHE A 83 -8.21 18.53 20.79
N LYS A 84 -8.71 17.57 21.57
CA LYS A 84 -7.88 16.50 22.13
C LYS A 84 -7.30 15.72 20.94
N PRO A 85 -5.99 15.41 20.93
CA PRO A 85 -5.41 14.64 19.83
C PRO A 85 -6.15 13.30 19.71
N THR A 86 -6.63 13.02 18.51
CA THR A 86 -7.25 11.73 18.17
C THR A 86 -6.19 10.63 18.27
N LYS A 87 -6.61 9.43 18.69
CA LYS A 87 -5.73 8.26 18.62
C LYS A 87 -5.38 7.98 17.15
N ALA A 88 -4.17 7.48 16.89
CA ALA A 88 -3.80 6.96 15.58
C ALA A 88 -4.81 5.86 15.14
N ALA A 89 -5.07 5.77 13.84
CA ALA A 89 -6.02 4.80 13.30
C ALA A 89 -5.58 3.35 13.58
N LEU A 90 -4.29 3.06 13.43
CA LEU A 90 -3.67 1.76 13.69
C LEU A 90 -2.59 1.91 14.77
N THR A 91 -2.37 0.86 15.56
CA THR A 91 -1.22 0.72 16.46
C THR A 91 -0.35 -0.47 16.04
N MET A 92 0.93 -0.45 16.36
CA MET A 92 1.90 -1.49 16.00
C MET A 92 2.57 -2.10 17.23
N THR A 93 2.84 -3.41 17.17
CA THR A 93 3.71 -4.08 18.14
C THR A 93 5.19 -3.74 17.90
N PRO A 94 6.07 -3.91 18.91
CA PRO A 94 7.52 -3.79 18.73
C PRO A 94 8.09 -4.71 17.63
N ASN A 95 7.48 -5.89 17.43
CA ASN A 95 7.87 -6.84 16.38
C ASN A 95 7.57 -6.29 14.98
N ALA A 96 6.35 -5.76 14.78
CA ALA A 96 5.96 -5.14 13.52
C ALA A 96 6.86 -3.94 13.19
N ILE A 97 7.14 -3.08 14.16
CA ILE A 97 8.03 -1.92 14.01
C ILE A 97 9.46 -2.36 13.64
N SER A 98 10.02 -3.35 14.35
CA SER A 98 11.34 -3.90 14.05
C SER A 98 11.42 -4.45 12.63
N ARG A 99 10.40 -5.22 12.20
CA ARG A 99 10.31 -5.73 10.83
C ARG A 99 10.20 -4.62 9.80
N LEU A 100 9.36 -3.61 10.03
CA LEU A 100 9.20 -2.48 9.12
C LEU A 100 10.49 -1.70 8.94
N ARG A 101 11.25 -1.43 10.01
CA ARG A 101 12.59 -0.81 9.92
C ARG A 101 13.52 -1.64 9.04
N ALA A 102 13.55 -2.96 9.21
CA ALA A 102 14.37 -3.85 8.39
C ALA A 102 13.95 -3.79 6.90
N LEU A 103 12.65 -3.85 6.59
CA LEU A 103 12.14 -3.74 5.22
C LEU A 103 12.49 -2.38 4.59
N MET A 104 12.27 -1.28 5.31
CA MET A 104 12.57 0.09 4.85
C MET A 104 14.07 0.40 4.75
N SER A 105 14.93 -0.34 5.45
CA SER A 105 16.40 -0.22 5.34
C SER A 105 17.00 -0.88 4.09
N SER A 106 16.18 -1.57 3.30
CA SER A 106 16.62 -2.21 2.05
C SER A 106 17.10 -1.17 1.04
N PRO A 107 18.23 -1.40 0.33
CA PRO A 107 18.79 -0.42 -0.61
C PRO A 107 17.98 -0.23 -1.91
N THR A 108 16.93 -1.02 -2.13
CA THR A 108 16.17 -1.08 -3.39
C THR A 108 14.98 -0.10 -3.42
N GLU A 109 15.31 1.19 -3.57
CA GLU A 109 14.39 2.33 -3.67
C GLU A 109 13.60 2.64 -2.38
N PRO A 110 13.35 3.92 -2.04
CA PRO A 110 12.63 4.28 -0.83
C PRO A 110 11.14 3.95 -0.97
N LYS A 111 10.70 2.81 -0.42
CA LYS A 111 9.31 2.33 -0.48
C LYS A 111 8.64 2.37 0.87
N MET A 112 7.41 2.87 0.90
CA MET A 112 6.51 2.83 2.05
C MET A 112 5.57 1.63 1.95
N LEU A 113 5.17 1.08 3.10
CA LEU A 113 4.14 0.05 3.16
C LEU A 113 2.75 0.72 3.24
N ARG A 114 1.85 0.36 2.33
CA ARG A 114 0.46 0.81 2.27
C ARG A 114 -0.48 -0.34 2.61
N ILE A 115 -1.37 -0.11 3.57
CA ILE A 115 -2.34 -1.07 4.07
C ILE A 115 -3.69 -0.75 3.43
N GLY A 116 -4.20 -1.68 2.64
CA GLY A 116 -5.52 -1.61 2.00
C GLY A 116 -6.43 -2.76 2.42
N VAL A 117 -7.63 -2.79 1.85
CA VAL A 117 -8.53 -3.95 1.88
C VAL A 117 -8.93 -4.35 0.46
N LYS A 118 -9.07 -5.65 0.23
CA LYS A 118 -9.55 -6.23 -1.04
C LYS A 118 -10.66 -7.24 -0.73
N THR A 119 -11.72 -7.27 -1.53
CA THR A 119 -12.82 -8.24 -1.40
C THR A 119 -12.31 -9.65 -1.68
N ARG A 120 -12.64 -10.62 -0.81
CA ARG A 120 -12.22 -12.03 -0.91
C ARG A 120 -13.34 -12.96 -0.43
N GLY A 121 -13.62 -14.00 -1.22
CA GLY A 121 -14.73 -14.93 -0.96
C GLY A 121 -16.10 -14.33 -1.31
N CYS A 122 -17.17 -14.90 -0.74
CA CYS A 122 -18.55 -14.56 -1.12
C CYS A 122 -19.03 -13.17 -0.67
N ALA A 123 -18.51 -12.65 0.45
CA ALA A 123 -18.88 -11.33 0.99
C ALA A 123 -17.79 -10.65 1.84
N GLY A 124 -16.64 -11.31 2.06
CA GLY A 124 -15.62 -10.88 3.02
C GLY A 124 -14.62 -9.86 2.48
N MET A 125 -13.93 -9.19 3.38
CA MET A 125 -12.75 -8.37 3.11
C MET A 125 -11.49 -9.06 3.63
N ALA A 126 -10.36 -8.81 3.00
CA ALA A 126 -9.04 -9.18 3.50
C ALA A 126 -8.14 -7.96 3.48
N TYR A 127 -7.28 -7.81 4.49
CA TYR A 127 -6.21 -6.80 4.45
C TYR A 127 -5.23 -7.14 3.33
N HIS A 128 -4.67 -6.10 2.73
CA HIS A 128 -3.66 -6.22 1.69
C HIS A 128 -2.54 -5.22 1.91
N LEU A 129 -1.34 -5.60 1.50
CA LEU A 129 -0.13 -4.80 1.67
C LEU A 129 0.47 -4.52 0.29
N ASP A 130 0.50 -3.25 -0.08
CA ASP A 130 1.14 -2.76 -1.30
C ASP A 130 2.41 -1.97 -0.92
N TYR A 131 3.48 -2.10 -1.70
CA TYR A 131 4.63 -1.18 -1.62
C TYR A 131 4.38 0.01 -2.53
N VAL A 132 4.53 1.23 -2.02
CA VAL A 132 4.31 2.46 -2.78
C VAL A 132 5.45 3.45 -2.55
N ASP A 133 5.74 4.29 -3.54
CA ASP A 133 6.74 5.33 -3.41
C ASP A 133 6.19 6.53 -2.60
N PRO A 134 7.02 7.20 -1.78
CA PRO A 134 6.60 8.38 -1.02
C PRO A 134 6.20 9.52 -1.96
N PRO A 135 5.19 10.34 -1.60
CA PRO A 135 4.51 10.40 -0.30
C PRO A 135 3.32 9.42 -0.15
N GLY A 136 3.06 8.56 -1.13
CA GLY A 136 1.84 7.73 -1.18
C GLY A 136 0.65 8.39 -1.89
N GLY A 137 -0.54 7.85 -1.67
CA GLY A 137 -1.79 8.35 -2.24
C GLY A 137 -2.30 9.62 -1.56
N LYS A 138 -2.97 10.50 -2.31
CA LYS A 138 -3.48 11.80 -1.83
C LYS A 138 -4.50 11.74 -0.69
N PHE A 139 -5.11 10.58 -0.48
CA PHE A 139 -6.14 10.32 0.53
C PHE A 139 -5.71 9.22 1.52
N ASP A 140 -4.44 8.83 1.51
CA ASP A 140 -3.92 7.85 2.45
C ASP A 140 -3.64 8.53 3.79
N GLU A 141 -4.03 7.89 4.88
CA GLU A 141 -3.70 8.35 6.23
C GLU A 141 -2.28 7.87 6.60
N VAL A 142 -1.44 8.79 7.05
CA VAL A 142 -0.07 8.48 7.50
C VAL A 142 -0.09 8.11 8.97
N VAL A 143 0.21 6.84 9.29
CA VAL A 143 0.38 6.38 10.67
C VAL A 143 1.88 6.32 10.97
N GLU A 144 2.33 7.15 11.93
CA GLU A 144 3.71 7.17 12.43
C GLU A 144 3.78 6.63 13.86
N GLN A 145 4.65 5.66 14.09
CA GLN A 145 4.95 5.12 15.42
C GLN A 145 6.44 4.75 15.52
N ASP A 146 7.10 5.18 16.60
CA ASP A 146 8.51 4.88 16.89
C ASP A 146 9.48 5.11 15.70
N GLY A 147 9.24 6.19 14.95
CA GLY A 147 10.02 6.59 13.77
C GLY A 147 9.74 5.81 12.49
N VAL A 148 8.77 4.89 12.51
CA VAL A 148 8.30 4.12 11.34
C VAL A 148 7.01 4.72 10.82
N LYS A 149 6.88 4.79 9.49
CA LYS A 149 5.70 5.34 8.79
C LYS A 149 5.05 4.28 7.91
N VAL A 150 3.75 4.11 8.04
CA VAL A 150 2.93 3.35 7.09
C VAL A 150 1.78 4.20 6.59
N LEU A 151 1.24 3.80 5.45
CA LEU A 151 0.08 4.43 4.83
C LEU A 151 -1.14 3.53 5.01
N VAL A 152 -2.30 4.11 5.27
CA VAL A 152 -3.59 3.40 5.29
C VAL A 152 -4.44 3.96 4.15
N ASP A 153 -4.93 3.09 3.26
CA ASP A 153 -5.85 3.51 2.21
C ASP A 153 -7.12 4.10 2.82
N SER A 154 -7.57 5.25 2.33
CA SER A 154 -8.90 5.82 2.55
C SER A 154 -10.04 4.80 2.69
N LYS A 155 -10.07 3.75 1.87
CA LYS A 155 -11.08 2.68 1.88
C LYS A 155 -10.91 1.68 3.03
N ALA A 156 -9.68 1.49 3.50
CA ALA A 156 -9.35 0.61 4.61
C ALA A 156 -9.41 1.32 5.97
N LEU A 157 -9.49 2.65 5.99
CA LEU A 157 -9.46 3.43 7.23
C LEU A 157 -10.54 2.97 8.23
N PHE A 158 -11.80 2.87 7.81
CA PHE A 158 -12.89 2.40 8.67
C PHE A 158 -12.74 0.94 9.10
N SER A 159 -12.10 0.10 8.29
CA SER A 159 -11.88 -1.32 8.62
C SER A 159 -10.65 -1.56 9.50
N ILE A 160 -9.81 -0.56 9.77
CA ILE A 160 -8.58 -0.71 10.56
C ILE A 160 -8.55 0.10 11.86
N ILE A 161 -9.48 1.04 12.06
CA ILE A 161 -9.52 1.88 13.28
C ILE A 161 -9.55 1.03 14.56
N GLY A 162 -8.58 1.26 15.43
CA GLY A 162 -8.43 0.56 16.71
C GLY A 162 -7.77 -0.81 16.63
N SER A 163 -7.30 -1.23 15.46
CA SER A 163 -6.56 -2.48 15.29
C SER A 163 -5.13 -2.40 15.86
N VAL A 164 -4.57 -3.57 16.11
CA VAL A 164 -3.14 -3.78 16.39
C VAL A 164 -2.52 -4.57 15.24
N MET A 165 -1.43 -4.07 14.67
CA MET A 165 -0.62 -4.79 13.68
C MET A 165 0.60 -5.42 14.36
N ASP A 166 0.74 -6.73 14.20
CA ASP A 166 1.87 -7.52 14.67
C ASP A 166 2.65 -8.14 13.49
N TRP A 167 3.91 -8.54 13.72
CA TRP A 167 4.65 -9.40 12.79
C TRP A 167 4.85 -10.77 13.42
N ARG A 168 4.30 -11.80 12.78
CA ARG A 168 4.47 -13.18 13.21
C ARG A 168 5.35 -13.93 12.22
N ASP A 169 6.40 -14.55 12.75
CA ASP A 169 7.36 -15.36 12.01
C ASP A 169 7.30 -16.79 12.58
N THR A 170 6.91 -17.74 11.75
CA THR A 170 6.76 -19.14 12.11
C THR A 170 7.47 -20.02 11.08
N ARG A 171 7.74 -21.28 11.42
CA ARG A 171 8.44 -22.22 10.53
C ARG A 171 7.74 -22.42 9.16
N LEU A 172 6.44 -22.15 9.07
CA LEU A 172 5.64 -22.39 7.85
C LEU A 172 5.18 -21.09 7.17
N SER A 173 5.11 -19.98 7.89
CA SER A 173 4.64 -18.69 7.36
C SER A 173 5.21 -17.52 8.16
N ALA A 174 5.51 -16.43 7.46
CA ALA A 174 5.91 -15.16 8.06
C ALA A 174 5.11 -14.03 7.42
N GLY A 175 4.53 -13.14 8.24
CA GLY A 175 3.62 -12.11 7.75
C GLY A 175 3.16 -11.13 8.83
N PHE A 176 2.57 -10.02 8.37
CA PHE A 176 1.86 -9.10 9.24
C PHE A 176 0.47 -9.65 9.56
N VAL A 177 0.09 -9.59 10.83
CA VAL A 177 -1.20 -10.03 11.36
C VAL A 177 -1.91 -8.82 11.96
N PHE A 178 -3.22 -8.72 11.74
CA PHE A 178 -4.04 -7.59 12.19
C PHE A 178 -5.09 -8.10 13.18
N GLU A 179 -4.98 -7.66 14.42
CA GLU A 179 -5.95 -7.95 15.48
C GLU A 179 -6.91 -6.76 15.59
N ASN A 180 -8.12 -6.92 15.06
CA ASN A 180 -9.15 -5.86 15.04
C ASN A 180 -10.34 -6.27 15.94
N PRO A 181 -10.64 -5.51 17.01
CA PRO A 181 -11.74 -5.84 17.93
C PRO A 181 -13.15 -5.67 17.34
N ASN A 182 -13.27 -5.08 16.14
CA ASN A 182 -14.55 -4.84 15.46
C ASN A 182 -14.92 -5.93 14.42
N ILE A 183 -14.09 -6.97 14.27
CA ILE A 183 -14.42 -8.13 13.43
C ILE A 183 -15.51 -8.97 14.14
N GLU A 184 -16.63 -9.20 13.45
CA GLU A 184 -17.69 -10.10 13.95
C GLU A 184 -17.38 -11.55 13.56
N ASP A 185 -17.13 -11.78 12.27
CA ASP A 185 -16.98 -13.10 11.69
C ASP A 185 -15.69 -13.20 10.86
N THR A 186 -15.06 -14.37 10.91
CA THR A 186 -13.94 -14.75 10.02
C THR A 186 -14.35 -15.97 9.20
N CYS A 187 -14.01 -15.97 7.91
CA CYS A 187 -14.25 -17.11 7.03
C CYS A 187 -13.53 -18.36 7.55
N GLY A 188 -14.10 -19.55 7.34
CA GLY A 188 -13.54 -20.82 7.87
C GLY A 188 -12.12 -21.17 7.40
N CYS A 189 -11.59 -20.50 6.36
CA CYS A 189 -10.19 -20.61 5.93
C CYS A 189 -9.23 -19.57 6.58
N GLY A 190 -9.75 -18.60 7.34
CA GLY A 190 -8.97 -17.54 7.98
C GLY A 190 -8.53 -16.39 7.06
N GLU A 191 -8.78 -16.46 5.74
CA GLU A 191 -8.26 -15.49 4.77
C GLU A 191 -9.08 -14.19 4.64
N SER A 192 -10.32 -14.16 5.14
CA SER A 192 -11.20 -12.98 5.05
C SER A 192 -12.13 -12.86 6.25
N PHE A 193 -12.60 -11.64 6.51
CA PHE A 193 -13.39 -11.26 7.68
C PHE A 193 -14.55 -10.32 7.31
N ASN A 194 -15.49 -10.16 8.24
CA ASN A 194 -16.55 -9.15 8.22
C ASN A 194 -16.45 -8.25 9.46
N ILE A 195 -16.83 -6.98 9.34
CA ILE A 195 -16.72 -5.97 10.41
C ILE A 195 -18.09 -5.39 10.74
N ARG A 196 -18.34 -5.18 12.03
CA ARG A 196 -19.45 -4.36 12.50
C ARG A 196 -19.13 -2.88 12.34
N PHE A 197 -20.05 -2.13 11.73
CA PHE A 197 -20.04 -0.67 11.71
C PHE A 197 -21.07 -0.10 12.72
#